data_AF-A0A357T471-F1
#
_entry.id   AF-A0A357T471-F1
#
_cell.length_a   1.000
_cell.length_b   1.000
_cell.length_c   1.000
_cell.angle_alpha   90.00
_cell.angle_beta   90.00
_cell.angle_gamma   90.00
#
_symmetry.space_group_name_H-M   'P 1'
#
loop_
_entity.id
_entity.type
_entity.pdbx_description
1 polymer ?
#
loop_
_entity_poly.entity_id
_entity_poly.type
_entity_poly.pdbx_seq_one_letter_code
_entity_poly.pdbx_strand_id
1 'polypeptide(L)'
;GKKLFSYLTIFPIIMPPLVGVMGFIFILGRAGTVNTILMDYFGFLRPLNFVYGWHGVLLVETLHLFPLITMNLLDSMGKIDASLEEAAESVGSVGLRKIKDITFPLSTPGYVTGALLVFMWAFADFATPLVVGVQDLLAAQAYLNIVQFVDRRLFQMGIVIGVFMISLSIIFLIIARRYLALKDYATLS
;
A
#
# COMPACT_ATOMS: atom_id res chain seq x y z
N GLY A 1 15.85 19.44 4.64
CA GLY A 1 14.71 18.74 5.27
C GLY A 1 13.71 18.22 4.25
N LYS A 2 12.73 19.05 3.82
CA LYS A 2 11.61 18.64 2.95
C LYS A 2 11.98 17.88 1.67
N LYS A 3 13.01 18.33 0.93
CA LYS A 3 13.45 17.65 -0.31
C LYS A 3 13.98 16.23 -0.07
N LEU A 4 14.80 16.06 0.97
CA LEU A 4 15.35 14.75 1.35
C LEU A 4 14.24 13.77 1.77
N PHE A 5 13.29 14.25 2.57
CA PHE A 5 12.13 13.46 2.98
C PHE A 5 11.28 13.03 1.77
N SER A 6 11.06 13.94 0.81
CA SER A 6 10.35 13.62 -0.43
C SER A 6 11.05 12.51 -1.22
N TYR A 7 12.38 12.58 -1.41
CA TYR A 7 13.12 11.54 -2.12
C TYR A 7 13.10 10.19 -1.41
N LEU A 8 13.24 10.17 -0.08
CA LEU A 8 13.18 8.94 0.71
C LEU A 8 11.79 8.29 0.64
N THR A 9 10.73 9.09 0.60
CA THR A 9 9.37 8.57 0.43
C THR A 9 9.18 8.00 -0.97
N ILE A 10 9.76 8.54 -2.03
CA ILE A 10 9.52 8.02 -3.39
C ILE A 10 10.35 6.77 -3.69
N PHE A 11 11.51 6.61 -3.05
CA PHE A 11 12.43 5.50 -3.34
C PHE A 11 11.80 4.10 -3.40
N PRO A 12 10.90 3.68 -2.48
CA PRO A 12 10.35 2.33 -2.48
C PRO A 12 9.54 1.99 -3.74
N ILE A 13 8.82 2.96 -4.34
CA ILE A 13 7.95 2.69 -5.50
C ILE A 13 8.73 2.59 -6.82
N ILE A 14 9.96 3.11 -6.85
CA ILE A 14 10.83 3.03 -8.04
C ILE A 14 11.39 1.61 -8.20
N MET A 15 11.51 0.87 -7.10
CA MET A 15 12.01 -0.49 -7.13
C MET A 15 10.94 -1.42 -7.72
N PRO A 16 11.30 -2.33 -8.65
CA PRO A 16 10.39 -3.40 -9.04
C PRO A 16 9.91 -4.18 -7.79
N PRO A 17 8.63 -4.59 -7.70
CA PRO A 17 8.07 -5.19 -6.47
C PRO A 17 8.90 -6.35 -5.91
N LEU A 18 9.32 -7.27 -6.79
CA LEU A 18 10.16 -8.41 -6.41
C LEU A 18 11.53 -7.96 -5.86
N VAL A 19 12.13 -6.94 -6.46
CA VAL A 19 13.42 -6.39 -5.99
C VAL A 19 13.24 -5.68 -4.65
N GLY A 20 12.10 -5.02 -4.44
CA GLY A 20 11.71 -4.41 -3.17
C GLY A 20 11.67 -5.44 -2.05
N VAL A 21 10.87 -6.51 -2.18
CA VAL A 21 10.77 -7.55 -1.15
C VAL A 21 12.11 -8.27 -0.93
N MET A 22 12.89 -8.53 -1.99
CA MET A 22 14.23 -9.11 -1.84
C MET A 22 15.19 -8.20 -1.05
N GLY A 23 15.11 -6.89 -1.26
CA GLY A 23 15.85 -5.92 -0.44
C GLY A 23 15.50 -6.02 1.03
N PHE A 24 14.22 -6.17 1.37
CA PHE A 24 13.78 -6.43 2.74
C PHE A 24 14.30 -7.76 3.27
N ILE A 25 14.33 -8.83 2.46
CA ILE A 25 14.92 -10.11 2.88
C ILE A 25 16.43 -9.98 3.15
N PHE A 26 17.18 -9.26 2.33
CA PHE A 26 18.62 -9.05 2.57
C PHE A 26 18.93 -8.26 3.84
N ILE A 27 18.04 -7.36 4.25
CA ILE A 27 18.24 -6.54 5.45
C ILE A 27 17.64 -7.22 6.70
N LEU A 28 16.38 -7.67 6.60
CA LEU A 28 15.54 -8.13 7.71
C LEU A 28 15.32 -9.65 7.76
N GLY A 29 15.82 -10.39 6.77
CA GLY A 29 15.77 -11.85 6.77
C GLY A 29 16.57 -12.47 7.92
N ARG A 30 16.43 -13.79 8.11
CA ARG A 30 17.11 -14.51 9.20
C ARG A 30 18.64 -14.45 9.08
N ALA A 31 19.14 -14.43 7.85
CA ALA A 31 20.54 -14.23 7.52
C ALA A 31 20.82 -12.80 7.00
N GLY A 32 19.90 -11.87 7.25
CA GLY A 32 20.00 -10.49 6.80
C GLY A 32 20.88 -9.63 7.71
N THR A 33 21.30 -8.48 7.18
CA THR A 33 22.26 -7.56 7.84
C THR A 33 21.86 -7.21 9.28
N VAL A 34 20.58 -6.97 9.56
CA VAL A 34 20.12 -6.61 10.91
C VAL A 34 20.34 -7.76 11.89
N ASN A 35 20.00 -8.99 11.50
CA ASN A 35 20.23 -10.15 12.36
C ASN A 35 21.72 -10.40 12.56
N THR A 36 22.55 -10.28 11.53
CA THR A 36 24.01 -10.41 11.65
C THR A 36 24.58 -9.41 12.66
N ILE A 37 24.20 -8.13 12.57
CA ILE A 37 24.65 -7.11 13.52
C ILE A 37 24.17 -7.42 14.96
N LEU A 38 22.91 -7.83 15.13
CA LEU A 38 22.37 -8.18 16.44
C LEU A 38 23.10 -9.38 17.06
N MET A 39 23.45 -10.38 16.26
CA MET A 39 24.16 -11.56 16.74
C MET A 39 25.62 -11.25 17.08
N ASP A 40 26.34 -10.57 16.19
CA ASP A 40 27.78 -10.31 16.33
C ASP A 40 28.09 -9.27 17.43
N TYR A 41 27.28 -8.21 17.54
CA TYR A 41 27.57 -7.09 18.44
C TYR A 41 26.69 -7.05 19.68
N PHE A 42 25.47 -7.59 19.62
CA PHE A 42 24.50 -7.53 20.73
C PHE A 42 24.27 -8.89 21.40
N GLY A 43 25.00 -9.93 21.01
CA GLY A 43 25.02 -11.24 21.68
C GLY A 43 23.73 -12.05 21.52
N PHE A 44 22.92 -11.77 20.48
CA PHE A 44 21.73 -12.57 20.20
C PHE A 44 22.14 -13.99 19.79
N LEU A 45 21.60 -15.00 20.48
CA LEU A 45 21.93 -16.41 20.23
C LEU A 45 21.22 -16.99 19.00
N ARG A 46 20.15 -16.34 18.53
CA ARG A 46 19.34 -16.79 17.40
C ARG A 46 18.80 -15.59 16.62
N PRO A 47 18.61 -15.72 15.29
CA PRO A 47 18.03 -14.65 14.50
C PRO A 47 16.56 -14.44 14.88
N LEU A 48 16.15 -13.18 14.89
CA LEU A 48 14.76 -12.78 15.06
C LEU A 48 14.04 -12.81 13.71
N ASN A 49 12.75 -13.13 13.74
CA ASN A 49 11.91 -13.10 12.57
C ASN A 49 11.27 -11.72 12.42
N PHE A 50 11.81 -10.90 11.52
CA PHE A 50 11.27 -9.56 11.25
C PHE A 50 10.35 -9.50 10.03
N VAL A 51 10.43 -10.49 9.13
CA VAL A 51 9.88 -10.36 7.77
C VAL A 51 9.19 -11.62 7.24
N TYR A 52 9.29 -12.79 7.88
CA TYR A 52 8.64 -13.99 7.37
C TYR A 52 7.26 -14.20 7.99
N GLY A 53 6.25 -14.43 7.15
CA GLY A 53 4.85 -14.59 7.53
C GLY A 53 4.01 -13.32 7.29
N TRP A 54 2.79 -13.33 7.80
CA TRP A 54 1.79 -12.29 7.56
C TRP A 54 2.24 -10.86 7.94
N HIS A 55 2.97 -10.71 9.05
CA HIS A 55 3.51 -9.41 9.44
C HIS A 55 4.54 -8.87 8.44
N GLY A 56 5.27 -9.76 7.77
CA GLY A 56 6.18 -9.41 6.69
C GLY A 56 5.48 -8.87 5.46
N VAL A 57 4.36 -9.51 5.07
CA VAL A 57 3.50 -9.00 4.00
C VAL A 57 3.05 -7.58 4.33
N LEU A 58 2.50 -7.38 5.53
CA LEU A 58 2.06 -6.05 5.97
C LEU A 58 3.19 -5.02 5.96
N LEU A 59 4.37 -5.38 6.48
CA LEU A 59 5.53 -4.49 6.54
C LEU A 59 5.97 -4.07 5.13
N VAL A 60 6.18 -5.03 4.24
CA VAL A 60 6.71 -4.80 2.89
C VAL A 60 5.68 -4.02 2.06
N GLU A 61 4.43 -4.46 2.02
CA GLU A 61 3.36 -3.78 1.27
C GLU A 61 3.15 -2.34 1.77
N THR A 62 3.12 -2.14 3.09
CA THR A 62 2.95 -0.80 3.66
C THR A 62 4.09 0.10 3.22
N LEU A 63 5.35 -0.33 3.36
CA LEU A 63 6.49 0.51 3.00
C LEU A 63 6.60 0.74 1.49
N HIS A 64 6.23 -0.26 0.67
CA HIS A 64 6.29 -0.16 -0.78
C HIS A 64 5.18 0.73 -1.35
N LEU A 65 3.98 0.69 -0.77
CA LEU A 65 2.78 1.39 -1.27
C LEU A 65 2.46 2.69 -0.52
N PHE A 66 3.08 2.95 0.63
CA PHE A 66 3.01 4.23 1.33
C PHE A 66 3.30 5.46 0.45
N PRO A 67 4.28 5.43 -0.47
CA PRO A 67 4.56 6.57 -1.34
C PRO A 67 3.39 6.89 -2.27
N LEU A 68 2.70 5.85 -2.75
CA LEU A 68 1.60 5.97 -3.70
C LEU A 68 0.42 6.74 -3.09
N ILE A 69 0.01 6.37 -1.87
CA ILE A 69 -1.07 7.09 -1.18
C ILE A 69 -0.64 8.49 -0.77
N THR A 70 0.62 8.68 -0.36
CA THR A 70 1.16 9.99 0.03
C THR A 70 1.13 10.97 -1.15
N MET A 71 1.53 10.55 -2.35
CA MET A 71 1.48 11.40 -3.54
C MET A 71 0.05 11.85 -3.87
N ASN A 72 -0.91 10.92 -3.83
CA ASN A 72 -2.32 11.25 -4.09
C ASN A 72 -2.90 12.20 -3.05
N LEU A 73 -2.52 12.01 -1.78
CA LEU A 73 -2.97 12.89 -0.70
C LEU A 73 -2.36 14.28 -0.82
N LEU A 74 -1.06 14.38 -1.13
CA LEU A 74 -0.38 15.66 -1.33
C LEU A 74 -0.95 16.44 -2.53
N ASP A 75 -1.24 15.77 -3.64
CA ASP A 75 -1.90 16.39 -4.81
C ASP A 75 -3.29 16.92 -4.44
N SER A 76 -4.09 16.13 -3.72
CA SER A 76 -5.42 16.56 -3.30
C SER A 76 -5.38 17.70 -2.27
N MET A 77 -4.46 17.67 -1.33
CA MET A 77 -4.29 18.74 -0.35
C MET A 77 -3.77 20.03 -1.01
N GLY A 78 -2.90 19.91 -2.02
CA GLY A 78 -2.39 21.06 -2.78
C GLY A 78 -3.47 21.81 -3.58
N LYS A 79 -4.64 21.20 -3.77
CA LYS A 79 -5.81 21.81 -4.44
C LYS A 79 -6.75 22.54 -3.47
N ILE A 80 -6.53 22.43 -2.15
CA ILE A 80 -7.35 23.12 -1.15
C ILE A 80 -6.97 24.60 -1.15
N ASP A 81 -7.97 25.47 -1.29
CA ASP A 81 -7.77 26.92 -1.23
C ASP A 81 -7.38 27.35 0.20
N ALA A 82 -6.27 28.09 0.32
CA ALA A 82 -5.78 28.59 1.61
C ALA A 82 -6.80 29.48 2.33
N SER A 83 -7.66 30.19 1.58
CA SER A 83 -8.71 31.05 2.14
C SER A 83 -9.73 30.27 2.99
N LEU A 84 -9.99 29.00 2.69
CA LEU A 84 -10.87 28.15 3.50
C LEU A 84 -10.25 27.85 4.86
N GLU A 85 -8.93 27.64 4.91
CA GLU A 85 -8.21 27.40 6.15
C GLU A 85 -8.08 28.69 6.99
N GLU A 86 -7.84 29.84 6.36
CA GLU A 86 -7.79 31.15 7.01
C GLU A 86 -9.15 31.59 7.56
N ALA A 87 -10.24 31.35 6.81
CA ALA A 87 -11.60 31.60 7.26
C ALA A 87 -11.97 30.72 8.46
N ALA A 88 -11.58 29.44 8.43
CA ALA A 88 -11.79 28.52 9.54
C ALA A 88 -11.03 28.97 10.81
N GLU A 89 -9.79 29.47 10.68
CA GLU A 89 -9.06 30.05 11.81
C GLU A 89 -9.74 31.29 12.38
N SER A 90 -10.27 32.15 11.51
CA SER A 90 -10.95 33.40 11.91
C SER A 90 -12.19 33.15 12.79
N VAL A 91 -12.83 31.97 12.65
CA VAL A 91 -13.95 31.53 13.50
C VAL A 91 -13.54 30.59 14.64
N GLY A 92 -12.24 30.45 14.91
CA GLY A 92 -11.70 29.68 16.04
C GLY A 92 -11.48 28.19 15.76
N SER A 93 -11.46 27.75 14.49
CA SER A 93 -11.09 26.39 14.13
C SER A 93 -9.57 26.26 13.94
N VAL A 94 -8.89 25.69 14.95
CA VAL A 94 -7.43 25.55 14.99
C VAL A 94 -6.99 24.11 15.28
N GLY A 95 -5.74 23.78 14.91
CA GLY A 95 -5.12 22.49 15.20
C GLY A 95 -5.89 21.30 14.61
N LEU A 96 -6.18 20.28 15.44
CA LEU A 96 -6.92 19.08 15.03
C LEU A 96 -8.35 19.38 14.55
N ARG A 97 -8.97 20.46 15.05
CA ARG A 97 -10.31 20.86 14.63
C ARG A 97 -10.31 21.31 13.16
N LYS A 98 -9.32 22.11 12.76
CA LYS A 98 -9.14 22.50 11.35
C LYS A 98 -8.93 21.28 10.45
N ILE A 99 -8.09 20.33 10.87
CA ILE A 99 -7.83 19.11 10.10
C ILE A 99 -9.13 18.32 9.90
N LYS A 100 -9.93 18.14 10.95
CA LYS A 100 -11.18 17.39 10.88
C LYS A 100 -12.27 18.09 10.09
N ASP A 101 -12.37 19.41 10.21
CA ASP A 101 -13.49 20.19 9.67
C ASP A 101 -13.23 20.63 8.22
N ILE A 102 -11.97 20.87 7.84
CA ILE A 102 -11.59 21.43 6.53
C ILE A 102 -10.68 20.48 5.77
N THR A 103 -9.46 20.25 6.27
CA THR A 103 -8.40 19.59 5.49
C THR A 103 -8.78 18.15 5.12
N PHE A 104 -9.24 17.34 6.07
CA PHE A 104 -9.56 15.91 5.85
C PHE A 104 -10.81 15.70 4.96
N PRO A 105 -11.94 16.40 5.17
CA PRO A 105 -13.10 16.31 4.28
C PRO A 105 -12.78 16.70 2.84
N LEU A 106 -12.01 17.78 2.66
CA LEU A 106 -11.61 18.28 1.34
C LEU A 106 -10.52 17.43 0.68
N SER A 107 -9.65 16.78 1.46
CA SER A 107 -8.66 15.81 0.96
C SER A 107 -9.22 14.40 0.76
N THR A 108 -10.48 14.14 1.14
CA THR A 108 -11.10 12.81 1.05
C THR A 108 -11.09 12.23 -0.37
N PRO A 109 -11.35 12.99 -1.45
CA PRO A 109 -11.25 12.46 -2.82
C PRO A 109 -9.84 11.94 -3.14
N GLY A 110 -8.79 12.66 -2.70
CA GLY A 110 -7.41 12.20 -2.82
C GLY A 110 -7.13 10.94 -2.02
N TYR A 111 -7.63 10.86 -0.79
CA TYR A 111 -7.50 9.67 0.05
C TYR A 111 -8.15 8.44 -0.59
N VAL A 112 -9.39 8.57 -1.11
CA VAL A 112 -10.10 7.48 -1.77
C VAL A 112 -9.37 7.02 -3.04
N THR A 113 -8.87 7.97 -3.83
CA THR A 113 -8.08 7.66 -5.03
C THR A 113 -6.79 6.92 -4.67
N GLY A 114 -6.05 7.41 -3.69
CA GLY A 114 -4.82 6.75 -3.21
C GLY A 114 -5.10 5.37 -2.62
N ALA A 115 -6.13 5.23 -1.78
CA ALA A 115 -6.52 3.96 -1.19
C ALA A 115 -6.95 2.92 -2.23
N LEU A 116 -7.69 3.34 -3.27
CA LEU A 116 -8.04 2.47 -4.38
C LEU A 116 -6.81 1.96 -5.12
N LEU A 117 -5.84 2.85 -5.39
CA LEU A 117 -4.60 2.45 -6.05
C LEU A 117 -3.81 1.46 -5.18
N VAL A 118 -3.62 1.76 -3.89
CA VAL A 118 -2.96 0.85 -2.95
C VAL A 118 -3.67 -0.51 -2.90
N PHE A 119 -5.00 -0.53 -2.83
CA PHE A 119 -5.78 -1.77 -2.88
C PHE A 119 -5.52 -2.54 -4.17
N MET A 120 -5.58 -1.90 -5.33
CA MET A 120 -5.37 -2.56 -6.62
C MET A 120 -3.98 -3.19 -6.73
N TRP A 121 -2.94 -2.51 -6.23
CA TRP A 121 -1.58 -3.01 -6.24
C TRP A 121 -1.37 -4.17 -5.25
N ALA A 122 -1.75 -3.98 -3.98
CA ALA A 122 -1.60 -5.01 -2.94
C ALA A 122 -2.45 -6.26 -3.24
N PHE A 123 -3.68 -6.07 -3.75
CA PHE A 123 -4.59 -7.17 -4.03
C PHE A 123 -4.12 -8.05 -5.19
N ALA A 124 -3.36 -7.48 -6.12
CA ALA A 124 -2.77 -8.22 -7.24
C ALA A 124 -1.39 -8.83 -6.94
N ASP A 125 -0.76 -8.47 -5.81
CA ASP A 125 0.60 -8.93 -5.53
C ASP A 125 0.62 -10.37 -5.01
N PHE A 126 1.29 -11.24 -5.77
CA PHE A 126 1.59 -12.61 -5.39
C PHE A 126 3.04 -12.78 -4.95
N ALA A 127 3.95 -11.88 -5.37
CA ALA A 127 5.38 -12.05 -5.17
C ALA A 127 5.77 -11.81 -3.71
N THR A 128 5.32 -10.71 -3.10
CA THR A 128 5.65 -10.39 -1.70
C THR A 128 5.23 -11.51 -0.75
N PRO A 129 3.96 -11.99 -0.76
CA PRO A 129 3.54 -13.12 0.06
C PRO A 129 4.42 -14.35 -0.11
N LEU A 130 4.68 -14.78 -1.35
CA LEU A 130 5.45 -15.98 -1.60
C LEU A 130 6.89 -15.88 -1.10
N VAL A 131 7.54 -14.72 -1.28
CA VAL A 131 8.91 -14.49 -0.83
C VAL A 131 9.00 -14.50 0.70
N VAL A 132 8.00 -13.96 1.40
CA VAL A 132 7.95 -13.98 2.87
C VAL A 132 7.36 -15.27 3.45
N GLY A 133 6.99 -16.24 2.60
CA GLY A 133 6.53 -17.57 3.02
C GLY A 133 5.03 -17.67 3.34
N VAL A 134 4.21 -16.78 2.79
CA VAL A 134 2.73 -16.77 2.89
C VAL A 134 2.15 -17.22 1.56
N GLN A 135 1.41 -18.33 1.56
CA GLN A 135 0.88 -18.96 0.35
C GLN A 135 -0.65 -19.02 0.30
N ASP A 136 -1.31 -18.72 1.41
CA ASP A 136 -2.77 -18.80 1.61
C ASP A 136 -3.51 -17.53 1.15
N LEU A 137 -2.81 -16.57 0.52
CA LEU A 137 -3.40 -15.40 -0.10
C LEU A 137 -3.89 -15.67 -1.53
N LEU A 138 -4.99 -15.03 -1.94
CA LEU A 138 -5.64 -15.28 -3.24
C LEU A 138 -4.69 -15.14 -4.43
N ALA A 139 -3.91 -14.05 -4.48
CA ALA A 139 -2.95 -13.80 -5.54
C ALA A 139 -1.86 -14.90 -5.60
N ALA A 140 -1.32 -15.28 -4.45
CA ALA A 140 -0.32 -16.33 -4.30
C ALA A 140 -0.90 -17.70 -4.74
N GLN A 141 -2.10 -18.04 -4.28
CA GLN A 141 -2.79 -19.27 -4.68
C GLN A 141 -3.10 -19.30 -6.18
N ALA A 142 -3.59 -18.19 -6.74
CA ALA A 142 -3.84 -18.09 -8.18
C ALA A 142 -2.57 -18.40 -8.97
N TYR A 143 -1.45 -17.76 -8.63
CA TYR A 143 -0.16 -18.01 -9.26
C TYR A 143 0.28 -19.47 -9.10
N LEU A 144 0.33 -19.99 -7.87
CA LEU A 144 0.78 -21.36 -7.58
C LEU A 144 -0.07 -22.41 -8.31
N ASN A 145 -1.37 -22.19 -8.43
CA ASN A 145 -2.29 -23.09 -9.13
C ASN A 145 -2.13 -23.01 -10.66
N ILE A 146 -1.93 -21.82 -11.22
CA ILE A 146 -1.74 -21.62 -12.67
C ILE A 146 -0.43 -22.24 -13.15
N VAL A 147 0.65 -22.16 -12.38
CA VAL A 147 1.95 -22.74 -12.78
C VAL A 147 1.96 -24.27 -12.74
N GLN A 148 0.99 -24.92 -12.10
CA GLN A 148 0.81 -26.38 -12.06
C GLN A 148 0.02 -26.88 -13.28
N PHE A 149 0.45 -26.52 -14.49
CA PHE A 149 -0.29 -26.80 -15.75
C PHE A 149 -0.48 -28.29 -16.08
N VAL A 150 0.28 -29.19 -15.42
CA VAL A 150 0.12 -30.64 -15.55
C VAL A 150 -1.12 -31.14 -14.81
N ASP A 151 -1.46 -30.54 -13.66
CA ASP A 151 -2.68 -30.84 -12.93
C ASP A 151 -3.81 -29.93 -13.43
N ARG A 152 -4.68 -30.49 -14.27
CA ARG A 152 -5.82 -29.76 -14.85
C ARG A 152 -6.74 -29.16 -13.78
N ARG A 153 -6.89 -29.80 -12.62
CA ARG A 153 -7.77 -29.32 -11.55
C ARG A 153 -7.17 -28.09 -10.88
N LEU A 154 -5.88 -28.13 -10.54
CA LEU A 154 -5.20 -26.98 -9.96
C LEU A 154 -5.19 -25.81 -10.95
N PHE A 155 -4.83 -26.06 -12.21
CA PHE A 155 -4.85 -25.03 -13.25
C PHE A 155 -6.21 -24.34 -13.38
N GLN A 156 -7.30 -25.11 -13.42
CA GLN A 156 -8.67 -24.57 -13.47
C GLN A 156 -9.00 -23.74 -12.22
N MET A 157 -8.62 -24.20 -11.02
CA MET A 157 -8.81 -23.45 -9.78
C MET A 157 -8.08 -22.12 -9.81
N GLY A 158 -6.84 -22.07 -10.34
CA GLY A 158 -6.08 -20.85 -10.51
C GLY A 158 -6.77 -19.84 -11.43
N ILE A 159 -7.34 -20.29 -12.54
CA ILE A 159 -8.16 -19.45 -13.44
C ILE A 159 -9.38 -18.89 -12.70
N VAL A 160 -10.10 -19.72 -11.95
CA VAL A 160 -11.29 -19.30 -11.20
C VAL A 160 -10.94 -18.22 -10.18
N ILE A 161 -9.85 -18.39 -9.42
CA ILE A 161 -9.37 -17.38 -8.48
C ILE A 161 -9.03 -16.08 -9.23
N GLY A 162 -8.32 -16.16 -10.35
CA GLY A 162 -7.99 -14.99 -11.17
C GLY A 162 -9.22 -14.22 -11.67
N VAL A 163 -10.22 -14.93 -12.20
CA VAL A 163 -11.48 -14.32 -12.66
C VAL A 163 -12.24 -13.67 -11.51
N PHE A 164 -12.28 -14.33 -10.34
CA PHE A 164 -12.89 -13.79 -9.13
C PHE A 164 -12.19 -12.50 -8.69
N MET A 165 -10.85 -12.50 -8.64
CA MET A 165 -10.07 -11.33 -8.28
C MET A 165 -10.29 -10.16 -9.25
N ILE A 166 -10.27 -10.41 -10.56
CA ILE A 166 -10.52 -9.38 -11.58
C ILE A 166 -11.93 -8.79 -11.39
N SER A 167 -12.93 -9.64 -11.19
CA SER A 167 -14.31 -9.23 -10.99
C SER A 167 -14.46 -8.35 -9.74
N LEU A 168 -13.82 -8.75 -8.63
CA LEU A 168 -13.82 -7.98 -7.39
C LEU A 168 -13.12 -6.63 -7.57
N SER A 169 -11.94 -6.60 -8.20
CA SER A 169 -11.20 -5.36 -8.51
C SER A 169 -12.02 -4.38 -9.35
N ILE A 170 -12.75 -4.87 -10.36
CA ILE A 170 -13.65 -4.05 -11.18
C ILE A 170 -14.79 -3.47 -10.34
N ILE A 171 -15.40 -4.26 -9.45
CA ILE A 171 -16.47 -3.79 -8.56
C ILE A 171 -15.95 -2.67 -7.64
N PHE A 172 -14.79 -2.85 -7.01
CA PHE A 172 -14.17 -1.84 -6.16
C PHE A 172 -13.83 -0.56 -6.94
N LEU A 173 -13.29 -0.70 -8.15
CA LEU A 173 -13.00 0.44 -9.04
C LEU A 173 -14.27 1.21 -9.41
N ILE A 174 -15.38 0.53 -9.72
CA ILE A 174 -16.66 1.17 -10.05
C ILE A 174 -17.21 1.91 -8.82
N ILE A 175 -17.20 1.28 -7.65
CA ILE A 175 -17.68 1.89 -6.39
C ILE A 175 -16.87 3.15 -6.07
N ALA A 176 -15.54 3.06 -6.13
CA ALA A 176 -14.67 4.19 -5.87
C ALA A 176 -14.87 5.33 -6.88
N ARG A 177 -14.97 5.02 -8.18
CA ARG A 177 -15.27 6.04 -9.21
C ARG A 177 -16.62 6.72 -8.99
N ARG A 178 -17.66 5.96 -8.62
CA ARG A 178 -18.99 6.53 -8.32
C ARG A 178 -18.94 7.44 -7.10
N TYR A 179 -18.23 7.04 -6.05
CA TYR A 179 -18.05 7.87 -4.84
C TYR A 179 -17.33 9.18 -5.15
N LEU A 180 -16.28 9.13 -5.97
CA LEU A 180 -15.52 10.32 -6.38
C LEU A 180 -16.36 11.27 -7.23
N ALA A 181 -17.10 10.75 -8.22
CA ALA A 181 -17.98 11.55 -9.07
C ALA A 181 -18.99 12.36 -8.24
N LEU A 182 -19.61 11.75 -7.22
CA LEU A 182 -20.56 12.43 -6.33
C LEU A 182 -19.93 13.62 -5.58
N LYS A 183 -18.65 13.55 -5.22
CA LYS A 183 -17.96 14.64 -4.54
C LYS A 183 -17.53 15.77 -5.47
N ASP A 184 -17.13 15.47 -6.70
CA ASP A 184 -16.78 16.49 -7.71
C ASP A 184 -18.01 17.36 -8.08
N TYR A 185 -19.21 16.78 -8.14
CA TYR A 185 -20.44 17.56 -8.36
C TYR A 185 -20.79 18.51 -7.20
N ALA A 186 -20.41 18.18 -5.96
CA ALA A 186 -20.71 18.99 -4.78
C ALA A 186 -19.78 20.21 -4.62
N THR A 187 -18.61 20.21 -5.27
CA THR A 187 -17.65 21.33 -5.25
C THR A 187 -17.85 22.34 -6.39
N LEU A 188 -18.68 22.01 -7.38
CA LEU A 188 -19.01 22.87 -8.53
C LEU A 188 -20.37 23.57 -8.39
N SER A 189 -21.08 23.38 -7.28
CA SER A 189 -22.34 24.04 -6.91
C SER A 189 -22.15 24.95 -5.71
#